data_AF-A0A5S6PKZ1-F1
#
_entry.id   AF-A0A5S6PKZ1-F1
#
_cell.length_a   1.000
_cell.length_b   1.000
_cell.length_c   1.000
_cell.angle_alpha   90.00
_cell.angle_beta   90.00
_cell.angle_gamma   90.00
#
_symmetry.space_group_name_H-M   'P 1'
#
loop_
_entity.id
_entity.type
_entity.pdbx_description
1 polymer ?
#
loop_
_entity_poly.entity_id
_entity_poly.type
_entity_poly.pdbx_seq_one_letter_code
_entity_poly.pdbx_strand_id
1 'polypeptide(L)'
;MKYKKMRARFDQRQELKNEYELLIKFDEHTYDLFGLYQQAIVGDINVPKINYRDPNEMSYMWSWIKGNRKWHAWNKCKDDWKDELDPRVPDKNAWIPEEEAEQFHKFMEQAKHERRERDALKRQKEIEDGMWDE
;
A
#
# COMPACT_ATOMS: atom_id res chain seq x y z
N MET A 1 -41.47 -10.10 -14.14
CA MET A 1 -40.28 -10.15 -15.04
C MET A 1 -39.04 -9.44 -14.48
N LYS A 2 -39.13 -8.21 -13.95
CA LYS A 2 -37.97 -7.41 -13.49
C LYS A 2 -37.11 -8.12 -12.42
N TYR A 3 -37.75 -8.82 -11.48
CA TYR A 3 -37.06 -9.58 -10.42
C TYR A 3 -36.19 -10.73 -10.93
N LYS A 4 -36.67 -11.52 -11.90
CA LYS A 4 -35.89 -12.64 -12.48
C LYS A 4 -34.62 -12.15 -13.19
N LYS A 5 -34.69 -11.00 -13.88
CA LYS A 5 -33.52 -10.36 -14.52
C LYS A 5 -32.51 -9.83 -13.50
N MET A 6 -32.97 -9.28 -12.37
CA MET A 6 -32.07 -8.83 -11.30
C MET A 6 -31.37 -10.00 -10.62
N ARG A 7 -32.10 -11.09 -10.33
CA ARG A 7 -31.52 -12.29 -9.72
C ARG A 7 -30.46 -12.92 -10.63
N ALA A 8 -30.76 -13.14 -11.91
CA ALA A 8 -29.78 -13.68 -12.85
C ALA A 8 -28.50 -12.83 -12.98
N ARG A 9 -28.61 -11.48 -12.96
CA ARG A 9 -27.44 -10.59 -12.95
C ARG A 9 -26.65 -10.68 -11.64
N PHE A 10 -27.32 -10.92 -10.52
CA PHE A 10 -26.68 -11.09 -9.22
C PHE A 10 -25.92 -12.42 -9.16
N ASP A 11 -26.56 -13.51 -9.57
CA ASP A 11 -25.97 -14.85 -9.63
C ASP A 11 -24.76 -14.88 -10.57
N GLN A 12 -24.89 -14.29 -11.77
CA GLN A 12 -23.77 -14.13 -12.72
C GLN A 12 -22.62 -13.33 -12.11
N ARG A 13 -22.89 -12.25 -11.35
CA ARG A 13 -21.83 -11.48 -10.68
C ARG A 13 -21.18 -12.26 -9.53
N GLN A 14 -21.92 -13.13 -8.85
CA GLN A 14 -21.36 -14.00 -7.80
C GLN A 14 -20.46 -15.08 -8.40
N GLU A 15 -20.87 -15.72 -9.49
CA GLU A 15 -20.05 -16.71 -10.21
C GLU A 15 -18.76 -16.07 -10.74
N LEU A 16 -18.87 -14.95 -11.46
CA LEU A 16 -17.70 -14.22 -11.97
C LEU A 16 -16.76 -13.81 -10.82
N LYS A 17 -17.30 -13.36 -9.68
CA LYS A 17 -16.47 -13.01 -8.52
C LYS A 17 -15.61 -14.17 -8.05
N ASN A 18 -16.15 -15.39 -8.02
CA ASN A 18 -15.43 -16.58 -7.60
C ASN A 18 -14.44 -17.07 -8.69
N GLU A 19 -14.83 -16.99 -9.96
CA GLU A 19 -13.97 -17.40 -11.09
C GLU A 19 -12.72 -16.54 -11.22
N TYR A 20 -12.83 -15.23 -11.00
CA TYR A 20 -11.70 -14.29 -11.08
C TYR A 20 -11.03 -14.04 -9.74
N GLU A 21 -11.46 -14.65 -8.63
CA GLU A 21 -10.87 -14.41 -7.31
C GLU A 21 -9.37 -14.72 -7.29
N LEU A 22 -8.98 -15.82 -7.93
CA LEU A 22 -7.56 -16.19 -8.07
C LEU A 22 -6.78 -15.15 -8.89
N LEU A 23 -7.35 -14.66 -9.99
CA LEU A 23 -6.73 -13.63 -10.82
C LEU A 23 -6.60 -12.31 -10.05
N ILE A 24 -7.62 -11.93 -9.29
CA ILE A 24 -7.60 -10.71 -8.46
C ILE A 24 -6.54 -10.82 -7.37
N LYS A 25 -6.47 -11.96 -6.65
CA LYS A 25 -5.43 -12.20 -5.64
C LYS A 25 -4.04 -12.18 -6.24
N PHE A 26 -3.88 -12.79 -7.41
CA PHE A 26 -2.62 -12.74 -8.14
C PHE A 26 -2.22 -11.29 -8.46
N ASP A 27 -3.11 -10.52 -9.08
CA ASP A 27 -2.87 -9.10 -9.37
C ASP A 27 -2.52 -8.31 -8.10
N GLU A 28 -3.21 -8.57 -6.98
CA GLU A 28 -2.92 -7.94 -5.69
C GLU A 28 -1.49 -8.21 -5.21
N HIS A 29 -1.04 -9.47 -5.27
CA HIS A 29 0.34 -9.83 -4.91
C HIS A 29 1.39 -9.25 -5.86
N THR A 30 1.07 -9.05 -7.14
CA THR A 30 2.03 -8.44 -8.08
C THR A 30 2.35 -6.98 -7.76
N TYR A 31 1.46 -6.25 -7.07
CA TYR A 31 1.75 -4.87 -6.67
C TYR A 31 2.85 -4.80 -5.61
N ASP A 32 2.85 -5.69 -4.63
CA ASP A 32 3.90 -5.73 -3.60
C ASP A 32 5.28 -6.00 -4.23
N LEU A 33 5.35 -6.97 -5.16
CA LEU A 33 6.56 -7.26 -5.93
C LEU A 33 7.00 -6.04 -6.77
N PHE A 34 6.05 -5.34 -7.38
CA PHE A 34 6.32 -4.12 -8.13
C PHE A 34 6.91 -3.02 -7.22
N GLY A 35 6.34 -2.82 -6.03
CA GLY A 35 6.83 -1.83 -5.07
C GLY A 35 8.27 -2.10 -4.65
N LEU A 36 8.59 -3.36 -4.31
CA LEU A 36 9.95 -3.80 -3.97
C LEU A 36 10.92 -3.58 -5.13
N TYR A 37 10.50 -3.95 -6.35
CA TYR A 37 11.31 -3.74 -7.55
C TYR A 37 11.60 -2.26 -7.81
N GLN A 38 10.60 -1.39 -7.73
CA GLN A 38 10.80 0.05 -7.90
C GLN A 38 11.70 0.62 -6.81
N GLN A 39 11.52 0.22 -5.55
CA GLN A 39 12.38 0.64 -4.44
C GLN A 39 13.84 0.22 -4.68
N ALA A 40 14.08 -0.98 -5.20
CA ALA A 40 15.43 -1.47 -5.46
C ALA A 40 16.14 -0.77 -6.64
N ILE A 41 15.39 -0.38 -7.67
CA ILE A 41 15.95 0.21 -8.89
C ILE A 41 16.01 1.74 -8.83
N VAL A 42 14.95 2.38 -8.34
CA VAL A 42 14.78 3.84 -8.34
C VAL A 42 15.03 4.45 -6.96
N GLY A 43 14.79 3.70 -5.89
CA GLY A 43 14.83 4.21 -4.51
C GLY A 43 13.47 4.73 -4.06
N ASP A 44 13.48 5.72 -3.18
CA ASP A 44 12.25 6.30 -2.62
C ASP A 44 11.35 6.92 -3.68
N ILE A 45 10.05 6.67 -3.56
CA ILE A 45 9.05 7.29 -4.42
C ILE A 45 9.11 8.83 -4.32
N ASN A 46 9.26 9.47 -5.48
CA ASN A 46 9.37 10.93 -5.63
C ASN A 46 8.30 11.52 -6.57
N VAL A 47 7.37 10.69 -7.06
CA VAL A 47 6.29 11.10 -7.97
C VAL A 47 5.02 11.38 -7.16
N PRO A 48 4.32 12.51 -7.37
CA PRO A 48 3.02 12.75 -6.76
C PRO A 48 1.99 11.70 -7.19
N LYS A 49 1.18 11.23 -6.24
CA LYS A 49 0.16 10.17 -6.47
C LYS A 49 -0.74 10.45 -7.68
N ILE A 50 -1.21 11.69 -7.83
CA ILE A 50 -2.13 12.09 -8.90
C ILE A 50 -1.53 11.91 -10.31
N ASN A 51 -0.20 11.95 -10.42
CA ASN A 51 0.52 11.83 -11.68
C ASN A 51 0.90 10.38 -12.00
N TYR A 52 0.66 9.43 -11.09
CA TYR A 52 1.08 8.05 -11.27
C TYR A 52 0.02 7.22 -12.00
N ARG A 53 0.25 6.96 -13.28
CA ARG A 53 -0.61 6.16 -14.17
C ARG A 53 0.14 4.95 -14.69
N ASP A 54 -0.57 3.84 -14.89
CA ASP A 54 0.02 2.68 -15.54
C ASP A 54 0.18 2.94 -17.04
N PRO A 55 1.42 3.00 -17.58
CA PRO A 55 1.66 3.29 -18.99
C PRO A 55 1.24 2.15 -19.92
N ASN A 56 1.08 0.94 -19.39
CA ASN A 56 0.72 -0.24 -20.19
C ASN A 56 -0.79 -0.46 -20.27
N GLU A 57 -1.60 0.35 -19.58
CA GLU A 57 -3.05 0.20 -19.52
C GLU A 57 -3.73 1.21 -20.44
N MET A 58 -4.43 0.72 -21.47
CA MET A 58 -5.07 1.57 -22.48
C MET A 58 -6.33 2.27 -21.96
N SER A 59 -7.04 1.67 -21.01
CA SER A 59 -8.22 2.29 -20.43
C SER A 59 -7.82 3.37 -19.45
N TYR A 60 -8.26 4.61 -19.67
CA TYR A 60 -7.98 5.74 -18.77
C TYR A 60 -8.31 5.44 -17.31
N MET A 61 -9.49 4.86 -17.06
CA MET A 61 -9.95 4.54 -15.71
C MET A 61 -9.07 3.47 -15.08
N TRP A 62 -8.78 2.39 -15.80
CA TRP A 62 -7.95 1.31 -15.27
C TRP A 62 -6.49 1.73 -15.11
N SER A 63 -5.97 2.57 -16.01
CA SER A 63 -4.62 3.12 -15.91
C SER A 63 -4.44 3.93 -14.63
N TRP A 64 -5.47 4.69 -14.26
CA TRP A 64 -5.51 5.40 -12.99
C TRP A 64 -5.67 4.48 -11.78
N ILE A 65 -6.57 3.49 -11.83
CA ILE A 65 -6.78 2.54 -10.72
C ILE A 65 -5.51 1.71 -10.46
N LYS A 66 -4.93 1.11 -11.51
CA LYS A 66 -3.70 0.31 -11.44
C LYS A 66 -2.50 1.16 -11.05
N GLY A 67 -2.40 2.37 -11.63
CA GLY A 67 -1.38 3.36 -11.25
C GLY A 67 -1.43 3.67 -9.76
N ASN A 68 -2.59 4.00 -9.21
CA ASN A 68 -2.75 4.24 -7.78
C ASN A 68 -2.32 3.05 -6.91
N ARG A 69 -2.66 1.81 -7.30
CA ARG A 69 -2.24 0.60 -6.56
C ARG A 69 -0.73 0.45 -6.56
N LYS A 70 -0.08 0.62 -7.72
CA LYS A 70 1.39 0.60 -7.86
C LYS A 70 2.07 1.68 -7.03
N TRP A 71 1.53 2.90 -7.06
CA TRP A 71 2.04 4.02 -6.26
C TRP A 71 2.00 3.69 -4.76
N HIS A 72 0.88 3.16 -4.27
CA HIS A 72 0.74 2.77 -2.86
C HIS A 72 1.69 1.64 -2.47
N ALA A 73 1.86 0.63 -3.33
CA ALA A 73 2.78 -0.46 -3.05
C ALA A 73 4.24 0.02 -2.96
N TRP A 74 4.68 0.91 -3.87
CA TRP A 74 6.01 1.50 -3.80
C TRP A 74 6.17 2.45 -2.60
N ASN A 75 5.17 3.29 -2.32
CA ASN A 75 5.21 4.18 -1.16
C ASN A 75 5.24 3.41 0.17
N LYS A 76 4.58 2.26 0.25
CA LYS A 76 4.64 1.39 1.43
C LYS A 76 6.07 0.88 1.69
N CYS A 77 6.80 0.49 0.65
CA CYS A 77 8.19 0.03 0.81
C CYS A 77 9.08 1.10 1.45
N LYS A 78 8.84 2.38 1.13
CA LYS A 78 9.55 3.51 1.75
C LYS A 78 9.36 3.56 3.26
N ASP A 79 8.15 3.30 3.73
CA ASP A 79 7.87 3.30 5.16
C ASP A 79 8.45 2.06 5.85
N ASP A 80 8.37 0.89 5.22
CA ASP A 80 8.86 -0.36 5.80
C ASP A 80 10.37 -0.31 6.09
N TRP A 81 11.20 0.17 5.14
CA TRP A 81 12.64 0.26 5.40
C TRP A 81 13.00 1.31 6.44
N LYS A 82 12.22 2.40 6.53
CA LYS A 82 12.40 3.42 7.57
C LYS A 82 12.02 2.91 8.96
N ASP A 83 10.97 2.09 9.04
CA ASP A 83 10.61 1.39 10.27
C ASP A 83 11.73 0.44 10.70
N GLU A 84 12.32 -0.31 9.76
CA GLU A 84 13.42 -1.22 10.07
C GLU A 84 14.71 -0.52 10.54
N LEU A 85 14.93 0.74 10.15
CA LEU A 85 16.12 1.50 10.53
C LEU A 85 15.91 2.44 11.74
N ASP A 86 14.68 2.73 12.17
CA ASP A 86 14.43 3.59 13.34
C ASP A 86 14.68 2.79 14.63
N PRO A 87 15.68 3.14 15.47
CA PRO A 87 15.98 2.41 16.71
C PRO A 87 14.83 2.37 17.73
N ARG A 88 13.80 3.21 17.53
CA ARG A 88 12.60 3.26 18.39
C ARG A 88 11.54 2.24 17.97
N VAL A 89 11.63 1.72 16.75
CA VAL A 89 10.79 0.63 16.27
C VAL A 89 11.52 -0.68 16.60
N PRO A 90 10.92 -1.57 17.40
CA PRO A 90 11.59 -2.82 17.75
C PRO A 90 11.89 -3.69 16.52
N ASP A 91 12.91 -4.55 16.62
CA ASP A 91 13.27 -5.45 15.53
C ASP A 91 12.14 -6.47 15.29
N LYS A 92 11.62 -6.51 14.06
CA LYS A 92 10.60 -7.46 13.63
C LYS A 92 11.05 -8.93 13.70
N ASN A 93 12.35 -9.18 13.69
CA ASN A 93 12.93 -10.52 13.74
C ASN A 93 13.31 -10.96 15.17
N ALA A 94 13.01 -10.14 16.18
CA ALA A 94 13.24 -10.51 17.57
C ALA A 94 12.42 -11.75 17.94
N TRP A 95 13.06 -12.74 18.57
CA TRP A 95 12.35 -13.88 19.13
C TRP A 95 11.56 -13.43 20.37
N ILE A 96 10.26 -13.71 20.39
CA ILE A 96 9.34 -13.31 21.46
C ILE A 96 8.54 -14.55 21.89
N PRO A 97 8.38 -14.79 23.20
CA PRO A 97 7.47 -15.82 23.70
C PRO A 97 6.06 -15.65 23.15
N GLU A 98 5.38 -16.75 22.84
CA GLU A 98 4.03 -16.71 22.24
C GLU A 98 3.01 -15.97 23.12
N GLU A 99 3.18 -16.05 24.45
CA GLU A 99 2.37 -15.33 25.44
C GLU A 99 2.49 -13.81 25.34
N GLU A 100 3.64 -13.31 24.88
CA GLU A 100 3.95 -11.89 24.76
C GLU A 100 3.82 -11.38 23.32
N ALA A 101 3.66 -12.28 22.34
CA ALA A 101 3.64 -11.95 20.91
C ALA A 101 2.55 -10.92 20.56
N GLU A 102 1.34 -11.04 21.14
CA GLU A 102 0.27 -10.07 20.89
C GLU A 102 0.60 -8.68 21.45
N GLN A 103 1.20 -8.62 22.64
CA GLN A 103 1.58 -7.36 23.27
C GLN A 103 2.72 -6.71 22.50
N PHE A 104 3.70 -7.50 22.08
CA PHE A 104 4.79 -7.06 21.24
C PHE A 104 4.28 -6.53 19.89
N HIS A 105 3.36 -7.23 19.23
CA HIS A 105 2.75 -6.76 17.99
C HIS A 105 2.02 -5.42 18.16
N LYS A 106 1.26 -5.26 19.25
CA LYS A 106 0.60 -3.97 19.56
C LYS A 106 1.63 -2.86 19.78
N PHE A 107 2.67 -3.13 20.54
CA PHE A 107 3.76 -2.18 20.80
C PHE A 107 4.51 -1.80 19.52
N MET A 108 4.82 -2.78 18.68
CA MET A 108 5.44 -2.59 17.36
C MET A 108 4.61 -1.67 16.47
N GLU A 109 3.32 -1.97 16.30
CA GLU A 109 2.44 -1.17 15.46
C GLU A 109 2.26 0.25 16.02
N GLN A 110 2.22 0.40 17.35
CA GLN A 110 2.24 1.70 18.00
C GLN A 110 3.54 2.47 17.70
N ALA A 111 4.71 1.85 17.83
CA ALA A 111 5.99 2.48 17.56
C ALA A 111 6.11 2.94 16.09
N LYS A 112 5.66 2.11 15.14
CA LYS A 112 5.60 2.47 13.72
C LYS A 112 4.65 3.66 13.48
N HIS A 113 3.49 3.66 14.12
CA HIS A 113 2.53 4.76 14.01
C HIS A 113 3.13 6.07 14.51
N GLU A 114 3.72 6.08 15.72
CA GLU A 114 4.35 7.25 16.31
C GLU A 114 5.52 7.78 15.45
N ARG A 115 6.29 6.89 14.81
CA ARG A 115 7.33 7.29 13.84
C ARG A 115 6.72 8.02 12.65
N ARG A 116 5.69 7.45 12.04
CA ARG A 116 5.03 8.02 10.86
C ARG A 116 4.36 9.36 11.17
N GLU A 117 3.75 9.51 12.35
CA GLU A 117 3.19 10.80 12.78
C GLU A 117 4.28 11.86 12.94
N ARG A 118 5.43 11.53 13.53
CA ARG A 118 6.58 12.45 13.61
C ARG A 118 7.08 12.87 12.23
N ASP A 119 7.22 11.92 11.30
CA ASP A 119 7.64 12.20 9.92
C ASP A 119 6.63 13.11 9.21
N ALA A 120 5.33 12.88 9.40
CA ALA A 120 4.26 13.68 8.82
C ALA A 120 4.26 15.11 9.37
N LEU A 121 4.36 15.28 10.70
CA LEU A 121 4.45 16.60 11.34
C LEU A 121 5.70 17.36 10.89
N LYS A 122 6.85 16.67 10.81
CA LYS A 122 8.09 17.26 10.28
C LYS A 122 7.88 17.75 8.85
N ARG A 123 7.27 16.93 8.00
CA ARG A 123 7.00 17.30 6.60
C ARG A 123 6.04 18.47 6.47
N GLN A 124 4.98 18.53 7.30
CA GLN A 124 4.07 19.67 7.35
C GLN A 124 4.81 20.95 7.72
N LYS A 125 5.65 20.89 8.77
CA LYS A 125 6.47 22.02 9.18
C LYS A 125 7.44 22.47 8.09
N GLU A 126 8.12 21.53 7.41
CA GLU A 126 9.00 21.86 6.29
C GLU A 126 8.25 22.54 5.13
N ILE A 127 7.00 22.16 4.86
CA ILE A 127 6.15 22.82 3.86
C ILE A 127 5.77 24.24 4.33
N GLU A 128 5.36 24.40 5.59
CA GLU A 128 5.04 25.71 6.17
C GLU A 128 6.25 26.66 6.18
N ASP A 129 7.44 26.13 6.46
CA ASP A 129 8.71 26.85 6.45
C ASP A 129 9.22 27.16 5.02
N GLY A 130 8.49 26.74 3.98
CA GLY A 130 8.86 26.98 2.58
C GLY A 130 10.11 26.23 2.13
N MET A 131 10.48 25.15 2.81
CA MET A 131 11.67 24.34 2.50
C MET A 131 11.49 23.42 1.28
N TRP A 132 10.26 23.33 0.78
CA TRP A 132 9.90 22.59 -0.42
C TRP A 132 9.10 23.53 -1.33
N ASP A 133 9.73 24.04 -2.40
CA ASP A 133 9.06 24.82 -3.44
C ASP A 133 8.07 23.93 -4.21
N GLU A 134 6.91 24.51 -4.59
CA GLU A 134 5.84 23.87 -5.40
C GLU A 134 6.32 23.34 -6.77
#